data_AF-A0A660PTR7-F1
#
_entry.id   AF-A0A660PTR7-F1
#
_cell.length_a   1.000
_cell.length_b   1.000
_cell.length_c   1.000
_cell.angle_alpha   90.00
_cell.angle_beta   90.00
_cell.angle_gamma   90.00
#
_symmetry.space_group_name_H-M   'P 1'
#
loop_
_entity.id
_entity.type
_entity.pdbx_description
1 polymer ?
#
loop_
_entity_poly.entity_id
_entity_poly.type
_entity_poly.pdbx_seq_one_letter_code
_entity_poly.pdbx_strand_id
1 'polypeptide(L)'
;MSFYKSIIGLMLMALVLVFAVGCDDDEGNGVGPEQDKADIRVIHAGYDAPAVDIKVDGTTAFTNIEYGATTGYARINSGTRNITVTPAGAASPVFINVDLALVTDAEYTVFAVGDLDNIEPIFDTDVRTPVSGKVKIRVVHASPDAPNIDLKLDNGSGTALFSNLVFK
;
A
#
# COMPACT_ATOMS: atom_id res chain seq x y z
N MET A 1 -9.70 69.81 -62.89
CA MET A 1 -11.13 69.78 -63.24
C MET A 1 -11.47 68.34 -63.62
N SER A 2 -12.48 67.62 -63.14
CA SER A 2 -13.30 67.58 -61.92
C SER A 2 -14.23 66.37 -62.11
N PHE A 3 -14.72 65.77 -61.01
CA PHE A 3 -15.90 64.89 -60.90
C PHE A 3 -15.76 63.51 -61.59
N TYR A 4 -16.10 62.35 -61.01
CA TYR A 4 -17.24 61.92 -60.18
C TYR A 4 -16.78 60.71 -59.33
N LYS A 5 -16.81 60.73 -57.99
CA LYS A 5 -17.92 60.36 -57.08
C LYS A 5 -18.54 58.96 -57.28
N SER A 6 -18.27 58.10 -56.28
CA SER A 6 -19.10 57.01 -55.71
C SER A 6 -19.53 55.86 -56.66
N ILE A 7 -19.46 54.58 -56.31
CA ILE A 7 -20.28 53.81 -55.33
C ILE A 7 -19.65 52.39 -55.33
N ILE A 8 -19.10 51.91 -54.20
CA ILE A 8 -19.66 50.85 -53.32
C ILE A 8 -19.95 49.50 -54.03
N GLY A 9 -19.33 48.43 -53.52
CA GLY A 9 -19.71 47.03 -53.79
C GLY A 9 -18.48 46.13 -53.94
N LEU A 10 -17.78 45.75 -52.87
CA LEU A 10 -18.09 44.59 -52.02
C LEU A 10 -18.03 43.24 -52.77
N MET A 11 -16.85 42.59 -52.85
CA MET A 11 -16.74 41.12 -52.85
C MET A 11 -15.27 40.62 -52.89
N LEU A 12 -14.95 39.70 -51.97
CA LEU A 12 -14.01 38.55 -52.09
C LEU A 12 -12.51 38.87 -52.27
N MET A 13 -11.54 38.25 -51.60
CA MET A 13 -11.47 37.15 -50.63
C MET A 13 -10.00 37.08 -50.16
N ALA A 14 -9.82 36.67 -48.91
CA ALA A 14 -8.58 36.61 -48.13
C ALA A 14 -7.43 35.83 -48.78
N LEU A 15 -6.18 36.23 -48.45
CA LEU A 15 -5.18 35.34 -47.84
C LEU A 15 -3.95 36.13 -47.36
N VAL A 16 -3.90 36.50 -46.08
CA VAL A 16 -2.63 36.75 -45.39
C VAL A 16 -2.74 36.07 -44.02
N LEU A 17 -2.10 34.90 -43.90
CA LEU A 17 -1.96 34.19 -42.64
C LEU A 17 -0.98 34.99 -41.76
N VAL A 18 -1.54 35.58 -40.71
CA VAL A 18 -0.82 36.31 -39.66
C VAL A 18 -0.11 35.31 -38.76
N PHE A 19 1.21 35.43 -38.68
CA PHE A 19 2.00 34.92 -37.57
C PHE A 19 1.71 35.79 -36.32
N ALA A 20 1.21 35.18 -35.25
CA ALA A 20 1.46 35.49 -33.83
C ALA A 20 0.26 35.11 -32.96
N VAL A 21 0.42 34.08 -32.11
CA VAL A 21 -0.07 33.89 -30.71
C VAL A 21 0.55 32.52 -30.31
N GLY A 22 1.21 32.27 -29.19
CA GLY A 22 1.55 33.01 -27.98
C GLY A 22 2.33 32.01 -27.08
N CYS A 23 3.24 32.49 -26.24
CA CYS A 23 3.79 31.69 -25.15
C CYS A 23 2.66 31.30 -24.21
N ASP A 24 2.53 30.01 -23.90
CA ASP A 24 2.19 29.59 -22.54
C ASP A 24 3.29 28.63 -22.11
N ASP A 25 4.07 29.09 -21.14
CA ASP A 25 5.01 28.30 -20.36
C ASP A 25 4.18 27.40 -19.42
N ASP A 26 3.52 26.38 -19.97
CA ASP A 26 3.02 25.28 -19.14
C ASP A 26 4.17 24.30 -18.95
N GLU A 27 4.95 24.57 -17.90
CA GLU A 27 5.73 23.60 -17.13
C GLU A 27 4.75 22.53 -16.61
N GLY A 28 4.27 21.69 -17.53
CA GLY A 28 3.53 20.48 -17.23
C GLY A 28 4.49 19.57 -16.50
N ASN A 29 4.51 19.69 -15.17
CA ASN A 29 5.11 18.72 -14.27
C ASN A 29 4.76 17.34 -14.82
N GLY A 30 5.77 16.64 -15.31
CA GLY A 30 5.67 15.25 -15.75
C GLY A 30 5.34 14.39 -14.55
N VAL A 31 4.10 14.44 -14.07
CA VAL A 31 3.51 13.35 -13.33
C VAL A 31 3.28 12.26 -14.36
N GLY A 32 4.23 11.32 -14.43
CA GLY A 32 3.97 10.02 -15.04
C GLY A 32 2.65 9.45 -14.50
N PRO A 33 2.08 8.42 -15.16
CA PRO A 33 0.79 7.87 -14.72
C PRO A 33 0.83 7.61 -13.22
N GLU A 34 -0.12 8.19 -12.48
CA GLU A 34 -0.27 7.94 -11.05
C GLU A 34 -0.35 6.43 -10.89
N GLN A 35 0.68 5.85 -10.30
CA GLN A 35 0.72 4.41 -10.09
C GLN A 35 -0.32 4.09 -9.03
N ASP A 36 -1.31 3.31 -9.41
CA ASP A 36 -2.24 2.66 -8.50
C ASP A 36 -1.51 2.14 -7.25
N LYS A 37 -2.09 2.35 -6.08
CA LYS A 37 -1.47 2.03 -4.79
C LYS A 37 -2.33 1.07 -3.97
N ALA A 38 -1.68 0.38 -3.05
CA ALA A 38 -2.29 -0.37 -1.96
C ALA A 38 -1.66 0.06 -0.63
N ASP A 39 -2.35 -0.16 0.48
CA ASP A 39 -1.84 0.14 1.82
C ASP A 39 -1.41 -1.14 2.53
N ILE A 40 -0.22 -1.16 3.12
CA ILE A 40 0.30 -2.30 3.88
C ILE A 40 0.70 -1.83 5.27
N ARG A 41 0.34 -2.58 6.31
CA ARG A 41 1.00 -2.53 7.61
C ARG A 41 1.61 -3.87 7.96
N VAL A 42 2.58 -3.86 8.88
CA VAL A 42 3.23 -5.07 9.37
C VAL A 42 3.12 -5.17 10.87
N ILE A 43 2.92 -6.40 11.34
CA ILE A 43 2.95 -6.80 12.75
C ILE A 43 4.10 -7.78 12.91
N HIS A 44 5.10 -7.43 13.71
CA HIS A 44 6.22 -8.33 13.97
C HIS A 44 5.89 -9.24 15.16
N ALA A 45 5.62 -10.51 14.87
CA ALA A 45 5.25 -11.53 15.85
C ALA A 45 6.24 -12.71 15.90
N GLY A 46 7.46 -12.54 15.35
CA GLY A 46 8.53 -13.53 15.43
C GLY A 46 9.29 -13.39 16.74
N TYR A 47 9.13 -14.32 17.68
CA TYR A 47 9.37 -14.08 19.11
C TYR A 47 10.83 -14.07 19.58
N ASP A 48 11.74 -14.57 18.77
CA ASP A 48 13.19 -14.61 18.98
C ASP A 48 13.97 -13.89 17.88
N ALA A 49 13.25 -13.30 16.91
CA ALA A 49 13.84 -12.48 15.86
C ALA A 49 14.20 -11.08 16.39
N PRO A 50 15.32 -10.50 15.92
CA PRO A 50 15.70 -9.14 16.28
C PRO A 50 14.72 -8.14 15.65
N ALA A 51 14.87 -6.85 15.98
CA ALA A 51 14.18 -5.80 15.23
C ALA A 51 14.49 -5.93 13.72
N VAL A 52 13.48 -5.70 12.88
CA VAL A 52 13.57 -5.90 11.43
C VAL A 52 13.36 -4.63 10.62
N ASP A 53 14.00 -4.59 9.47
CA ASP A 53 13.68 -3.68 8.37
C ASP A 53 12.93 -4.45 7.28
N ILE A 54 12.01 -3.77 6.60
CA ILE A 54 11.21 -4.34 5.52
C ILE A 54 11.41 -3.51 4.27
N LYS A 55 11.74 -4.19 3.17
CA LYS A 55 11.94 -3.57 1.86
C LYS A 55 10.89 -4.07 0.89
N VAL A 56 10.43 -3.16 0.03
CA VAL A 56 9.56 -3.43 -1.10
C VAL A 56 10.34 -3.12 -2.37
N ASP A 57 10.46 -4.10 -3.26
CA ASP A 57 11.22 -3.99 -4.50
C ASP A 57 12.65 -3.44 -4.25
N GLY A 58 13.28 -3.90 -3.15
CA GLY A 58 14.61 -3.49 -2.71
C GLY A 58 14.70 -2.14 -1.97
N THR A 59 13.61 -1.38 -1.87
CA THR A 59 13.56 -0.08 -1.17
C THR A 59 12.96 -0.22 0.23
N THR A 60 13.62 0.28 1.26
CA THR A 60 13.12 0.22 2.65
C THR A 60 11.79 0.97 2.79
N ALA A 61 10.75 0.25 3.21
CA ALA A 61 9.42 0.78 3.48
C ALA A 61 9.18 0.97 4.99
N PHE A 62 9.77 0.11 5.82
CA PHE A 62 9.69 0.17 7.28
C PHE A 62 11.05 -0.13 7.88
N THR A 63 11.36 0.50 9.00
CA THR A 63 12.64 0.31 9.69
C THR A 63 12.45 0.09 11.19
N ASN A 64 13.35 -0.69 11.77
CA ASN A 64 13.46 -0.92 13.21
C ASN A 64 12.13 -1.32 13.87
N ILE A 65 11.43 -2.28 13.26
CA ILE A 65 10.20 -2.84 13.83
C ILE A 65 10.62 -3.85 14.90
N GLU A 66 10.38 -3.52 16.16
CA GLU A 66 10.66 -4.42 17.30
C GLU A 66 9.62 -5.55 17.39
N TYR A 67 9.98 -6.67 18.03
CA TYR A 67 9.03 -7.74 18.34
C TYR A 67 7.82 -7.19 19.12
N GLY A 68 6.62 -7.63 18.73
CA GLY A 68 5.35 -7.17 19.28
C GLY A 68 4.89 -5.81 18.75
N ALA A 69 5.71 -5.10 17.97
CA ALA A 69 5.33 -3.82 17.39
C ALA A 69 4.44 -3.99 16.15
N THR A 70 3.63 -2.96 15.91
CA THR A 70 2.81 -2.80 14.72
C THR A 70 3.16 -1.50 14.05
N THR A 71 3.32 -1.50 12.73
CA THR A 71 3.57 -0.29 11.95
C THR A 71 2.26 0.48 11.67
N GLY A 72 2.40 1.73 11.23
CA GLY A 72 1.35 2.36 10.43
C GLY A 72 1.22 1.71 9.05
N TYR A 73 0.21 2.13 8.28
CA TYR A 73 0.13 1.74 6.88
C TYR A 73 1.10 2.58 6.04
N ALA A 74 1.84 1.93 5.15
CA ALA A 74 2.59 2.57 4.07
C ALA A 74 1.87 2.34 2.74
N ARG A 75 1.89 3.36 1.88
CA ARG A 75 1.24 3.32 0.57
C ARG A 75 2.23 2.87 -0.50
N ILE A 76 2.00 1.68 -1.03
CA ILE A 76 2.90 0.92 -1.90
C ILE A 76 2.28 0.78 -3.29
N ASN A 77 3.09 0.74 -4.34
CA ASN A 77 2.58 0.47 -5.70
C ASN A 77 1.83 -0.86 -5.76
N SER A 78 0.63 -0.87 -6.34
CA SER A 78 -0.13 -2.09 -6.57
C SER A 78 0.54 -3.00 -7.61
N GLY A 79 0.05 -4.22 -7.78
CA GLY A 79 0.66 -5.29 -8.57
C GLY A 79 1.53 -6.23 -7.72
N THR A 80 2.26 -7.12 -8.39
CA THR A 80 3.19 -8.02 -7.72
C THR A 80 4.40 -7.24 -7.20
N ARG A 81 4.65 -7.33 -5.89
CA ARG A 81 5.77 -6.66 -5.21
C ARG A 81 6.61 -7.66 -4.46
N ASN A 82 7.92 -7.53 -4.59
CA ASN A 82 8.86 -8.34 -3.83
C ASN A 82 9.04 -7.72 -2.45
N ILE A 83 8.79 -8.51 -1.40
CA ILE A 83 8.92 -8.12 -0.01
C ILE A 83 10.09 -8.88 0.60
N THR A 84 11.07 -8.14 1.12
CA THR A 84 12.19 -8.72 1.85
C THR A 84 12.23 -8.21 3.28
N VAL A 85 12.53 -9.10 4.22
CA VAL A 85 12.72 -8.78 5.64
C VAL A 85 14.14 -9.10 6.04
N THR A 86 14.80 -8.15 6.71
CA THR A 86 16.20 -8.25 7.17
C THR A 86 16.31 -7.77 8.62
N PRO A 87 17.38 -8.10 9.36
CA PRO A 87 17.66 -7.42 10.62
C PRO A 87 17.75 -5.91 10.41
N ALA A 88 17.32 -5.13 11.40
CA ALA A 88 17.35 -3.68 11.34
C ALA A 88 18.78 -3.16 11.12
N GLY A 89 18.95 -2.28 10.14
CA GLY A 89 20.25 -1.72 9.78
C GLY A 89 21.20 -2.69 9.05
N ALA A 90 20.76 -3.91 8.73
CA ALA A 90 21.54 -4.91 8.01
C ALA A 90 20.88 -5.27 6.66
N ALA A 91 21.70 -5.68 5.70
CA ALA A 91 21.20 -6.21 4.41
C ALA A 91 21.09 -7.75 4.41
N SER A 92 21.69 -8.42 5.39
CA SER A 92 21.72 -9.88 5.49
C SER A 92 21.78 -10.34 6.96
N PRO A 93 21.36 -11.58 7.27
CA PRO A 93 20.66 -12.50 6.36
C PRO A 93 19.27 -11.96 5.97
N VAL A 94 18.74 -12.47 4.86
CA VAL A 94 17.35 -12.19 4.46
C VAL A 94 16.48 -13.24 5.12
N PHE A 95 15.62 -12.83 6.05
CA PHE A 95 14.75 -13.73 6.80
C PHE A 95 13.53 -14.15 5.97
N ILE A 96 12.93 -13.20 5.25
CA ILE A 96 11.79 -13.44 4.36
C ILE A 96 12.11 -12.84 3.00
N ASN A 97 11.77 -13.56 1.92
CA ASN A 97 11.78 -13.07 0.55
C ASN A 97 10.60 -13.67 -0.21
N VAL A 98 9.54 -12.89 -0.40
CA VAL A 98 8.28 -13.35 -1.01
C VAL A 98 7.70 -12.31 -1.97
N ASP A 99 6.97 -12.78 -2.97
CA ASP A 99 6.20 -11.92 -3.86
C ASP A 99 4.74 -11.85 -3.40
N LEU A 100 4.24 -10.64 -3.14
CA LEU A 100 2.85 -10.39 -2.77
C LEU A 100 2.11 -9.68 -3.89
N ALA A 101 0.91 -10.16 -4.22
CA ALA A 101 0.02 -9.50 -5.16
C ALA A 101 -0.83 -8.45 -4.43
N LEU A 102 -0.54 -7.17 -4.69
CA LEU A 102 -1.27 -6.05 -4.09
C LEU A 102 -2.32 -5.53 -5.05
N VAL A 103 -3.58 -5.48 -4.61
CA VAL A 103 -4.69 -4.93 -5.40
C VAL A 103 -4.81 -3.44 -5.13
N THR A 104 -5.09 -2.66 -6.18
CA THR A 104 -5.35 -1.22 -6.08
C THR A 104 -6.43 -0.93 -5.04
N ASP A 105 -6.17 0.08 -4.19
CA ASP A 105 -7.03 0.55 -3.10
C ASP A 105 -7.41 -0.51 -2.05
N ALA A 106 -6.72 -1.65 -2.03
CA ALA A 106 -6.81 -2.62 -0.95
C ALA A 106 -5.85 -2.29 0.19
N GLU A 107 -6.25 -2.66 1.40
CA GLU A 107 -5.44 -2.53 2.61
C GLU A 107 -5.05 -3.93 3.09
N TYR A 108 -3.83 -4.09 3.60
CA TYR A 108 -3.32 -5.39 4.03
C TYR A 108 -2.60 -5.32 5.37
N THR A 109 -2.70 -6.41 6.13
CA THR A 109 -1.83 -6.69 7.26
C THR A 109 -0.94 -7.88 6.93
N VAL A 110 0.37 -7.70 7.09
CA VAL A 110 1.34 -8.80 7.11
C VAL A 110 1.70 -9.09 8.57
N PHE A 111 1.56 -10.34 9.01
CA PHE A 111 2.10 -10.81 10.28
C PHE A 111 3.38 -11.60 9.97
N ALA A 112 4.51 -11.22 10.55
CA ALA A 112 5.71 -12.06 10.52
C ALA A 112 5.66 -12.97 11.75
N VAL A 113 5.43 -14.27 11.56
CA VAL A 113 5.18 -15.27 12.61
C VAL A 113 6.25 -16.36 12.58
N GLY A 114 6.45 -17.07 13.69
CA GLY A 114 7.45 -18.14 13.81
C GLY A 114 8.68 -17.74 14.61
N ASP A 115 9.73 -18.55 14.53
CA ASP A 115 11.04 -18.28 15.13
C ASP A 115 12.01 -17.68 14.10
N LEU A 116 13.21 -17.29 14.52
CA LEU A 116 14.22 -16.63 13.70
C LEU A 116 14.67 -17.52 12.53
N ASP A 117 14.68 -18.83 12.72
CA ASP A 117 15.09 -19.80 11.71
C ASP A 117 13.94 -20.10 10.72
N ASN A 118 12.69 -19.91 11.13
CA ASN A 118 11.49 -20.27 10.37
C ASN A 118 10.42 -19.16 10.38
N ILE A 119 10.83 -17.90 10.17
CA ILE A 119 9.88 -16.79 10.14
C ILE A 119 9.11 -16.78 8.82
N GLU A 120 7.78 -16.79 8.90
CA GLU A 120 6.89 -16.85 7.74
C GLU A 120 5.91 -15.66 7.75
N PRO A 121 5.53 -15.14 6.56
CA PRO A 121 4.52 -14.10 6.45
C PRO A 121 3.11 -14.69 6.37
N ILE A 122 2.22 -14.28 7.27
CA ILE A 122 0.77 -14.39 7.07
C ILE A 122 0.26 -13.08 6.48
N PHE A 123 -0.28 -13.14 5.26
CA PHE A 123 -0.76 -11.98 4.53
C PHE A 123 -2.29 -12.05 4.39
N ASP A 124 -2.99 -11.02 4.85
CA ASP A 124 -4.45 -10.95 4.70
C ASP A 124 -4.93 -9.52 4.44
N THR A 125 -6.07 -9.41 3.75
CA THR A 125 -6.69 -8.13 3.36
C THR A 125 -7.49 -7.57 4.52
N ASP A 126 -7.31 -6.30 4.84
CA ASP A 126 -8.09 -5.61 5.86
C ASP A 126 -9.46 -5.16 5.34
N VAL A 127 -10.44 -5.21 6.24
CA VAL A 127 -11.74 -4.56 6.03
C VAL A 127 -11.99 -3.73 7.27
N ARG A 128 -11.66 -2.45 7.18
CA ARG A 128 -11.61 -1.54 8.34
C ARG A 128 -12.95 -0.88 8.65
N THR A 129 -13.93 -1.02 7.75
CA THR A 129 -15.30 -0.54 7.97
C THR A 129 -16.20 -1.73 8.29
N PRO A 130 -16.50 -2.00 9.58
CA PRO A 130 -17.45 -3.03 9.93
C PRO A 130 -18.87 -2.63 9.52
N VAL A 131 -19.75 -3.63 9.41
CA VAL A 131 -21.19 -3.40 9.26
C VAL A 131 -21.70 -2.60 10.46
N SER A 132 -22.62 -1.66 10.23
CA SER A 132 -23.22 -0.85 11.29
C SER A 132 -23.76 -1.72 12.45
N GLY A 133 -23.41 -1.34 13.68
CA GLY A 133 -23.76 -2.09 14.90
C GLY A 133 -22.96 -3.37 15.13
N LYS A 134 -21.94 -3.67 14.33
CA LYS A 134 -21.05 -4.83 14.51
C LYS A 134 -19.59 -4.40 14.61
N VAL A 135 -18.75 -5.32 15.07
CA VAL A 135 -17.30 -5.22 15.03
C VAL A 135 -16.73 -6.35 14.18
N LYS A 136 -15.55 -6.13 13.60
CA LYS A 136 -14.77 -7.19 12.96
C LYS A 136 -13.64 -7.58 13.89
N ILE A 137 -13.51 -8.87 14.18
CA ILE A 137 -12.41 -9.43 14.97
C ILE A 137 -11.64 -10.38 14.06
N ARG A 138 -10.31 -10.21 14.02
CA ARG A 138 -9.37 -11.16 13.42
C ARG A 138 -8.41 -11.60 14.52
N VAL A 139 -8.06 -12.89 14.52
CA VAL A 139 -7.10 -13.47 15.45
C VAL A 139 -6.06 -14.24 14.64
N VAL A 140 -4.80 -14.06 15.00
CA VAL A 140 -3.68 -14.88 14.53
C VAL A 140 -3.01 -15.45 15.77
N HIS A 141 -2.87 -16.78 15.83
CA HIS A 141 -2.17 -17.45 16.92
C HIS A 141 -0.70 -17.66 16.53
N ALA A 142 0.15 -16.68 16.89
CA ALA A 142 1.55 -16.62 16.47
C ALA A 142 2.54 -17.17 17.54
N SER A 143 2.09 -18.05 18.44
CA SER A 143 2.94 -18.60 19.51
C SER A 143 3.15 -20.09 19.28
N PRO A 144 4.29 -20.53 18.72
CA PRO A 144 4.51 -21.94 18.35
C PRO A 144 4.54 -22.88 19.55
N ASP A 145 5.01 -22.39 20.71
CA ASP A 145 5.14 -23.20 21.93
C ASP A 145 3.88 -23.19 22.83
N ALA A 146 2.84 -22.44 22.43
CA ALA A 146 1.59 -22.38 23.20
C ALA A 146 0.61 -23.47 22.74
N PRO A 147 -0.21 -24.02 23.66
CA PRO A 147 -1.30 -24.90 23.27
C PRO A 147 -2.36 -24.13 22.45
N ASN A 148 -3.16 -24.86 21.69
CA ASN A 148 -4.29 -24.29 20.94
C ASN A 148 -5.17 -23.43 21.87
N ILE A 149 -5.62 -22.28 21.36
CA ILE A 149 -6.35 -21.29 22.15
C ILE A 149 -7.82 -21.18 21.73
N ASP A 150 -8.67 -20.89 22.71
CA ASP A 150 -10.03 -20.38 22.48
C ASP A 150 -10.04 -18.87 22.73
N LEU A 151 -10.64 -18.09 21.81
CA LEU A 151 -11.00 -16.70 22.09
C LEU A 151 -12.47 -16.63 22.50
N LYS A 152 -12.71 -16.21 23.75
CA LYS A 152 -14.04 -16.11 24.38
C LYS A 152 -14.30 -14.67 24.84
N LEU A 153 -15.56 -14.27 24.80
CA LEU A 153 -16.03 -13.04 25.43
C LEU A 153 -16.35 -13.27 26.91
N ASP A 154 -16.78 -12.21 27.60
CA ASP A 154 -17.26 -12.26 28.99
C ASP A 154 -16.24 -12.85 29.95
N ASN A 155 -14.99 -12.35 29.86
CA ASN A 155 -13.86 -12.77 30.69
C ASN A 155 -13.60 -14.29 30.66
N GLY A 156 -13.79 -14.91 29.49
CA GLY A 156 -13.53 -16.33 29.28
C GLY A 156 -14.70 -17.26 29.60
N SER A 157 -15.82 -16.74 30.11
CA SER A 157 -16.98 -17.52 30.50
C SER A 157 -18.01 -17.71 29.38
N GLY A 158 -17.98 -16.83 28.37
CA GLY A 158 -18.89 -16.90 27.22
C GLY A 158 -18.57 -18.03 26.23
N THR A 159 -19.45 -18.19 25.25
CA THR A 159 -19.17 -19.06 24.10
C THR A 159 -17.93 -18.56 23.35
N ALA A 160 -17.12 -19.51 22.88
CA ALA A 160 -15.96 -19.20 22.07
C ALA A 160 -16.39 -18.56 20.74
N LEU A 161 -15.82 -17.38 20.45
CA LEU A 161 -15.91 -16.76 19.13
C LEU A 161 -15.01 -17.48 18.12
N PHE A 162 -13.86 -17.96 18.61
CA PHE A 162 -12.94 -18.82 17.89
C PHE A 162 -12.54 -19.96 18.82
N SER A 163 -12.65 -21.19 18.36
CA SER A 163 -12.32 -22.38 19.15
C SER A 163 -11.15 -23.13 18.55
N ASN A 164 -10.31 -23.70 19.42
CA ASN A 164 -9.21 -24.58 19.04
C ASN A 164 -8.33 -23.97 17.92
N LEU A 165 -7.99 -22.69 18.06
CA LEU A 165 -7.08 -22.03 17.13
C LEU A 165 -5.70 -22.65 17.32
N VAL A 166 -5.23 -23.34 16.29
CA VAL A 166 -3.86 -23.90 16.21
C VAL A 166 -2.87 -22.80 15.86
N PHE A 167 -1.60 -22.99 16.22
CA PHE A 167 -0.48 -22.21 15.68
C PHE A 167 -0.53 -22.14 14.15
N LYS A 168 -0.04 -21.02 13.61
CA LYS A 168 -0.18 -20.60 12.21
C LYS A 168 1.11 -20.03 11.68
#